data_AF-A0A3M1A4C6-F1
#
_entry.id   AF-A0A3M1A4C6-F1
#
_cell.length_a   1.000
_cell.length_b   1.000
_cell.length_c   1.000
_cell.angle_alpha   90.00
_cell.angle_beta   90.00
_cell.angle_gamma   90.00
#
_symmetry.space_group_name_H-M   'P 1'
#
loop_
_entity.id
_entity.type
_entity.pdbx_description
1 polymer ?
#
loop_
_entity_poly.entity_id
_entity_poly.type
_entity_poly.pdbx_seq_one_letter_code
_entity_poly.pdbx_strand_id
1 'polypeptide(L)' 'LDEHRRGALFDEILALGAQAWMTGTGAELFEALGGQAQRLEVSEAEGQSLVRRRD' A
#
# COMPACT_ATOMS: atom_id res chain seq x y z
N LEU A 1 3.37 -13.88 -1.81
CA LEU A 1 2.96 -14.13 -0.41
C LEU A 1 1.46 -14.30 -0.41
N ASP A 2 0.95 -15.35 0.22
CA ASP A 2 -0.48 -15.43 0.52
C ASP A 2 -0.90 -14.27 1.44
N GLU A 3 -2.22 -14.05 1.52
CA GLU A 3 -2.82 -12.97 2.29
C GLU A 3 -2.40 -12.97 3.76
N HIS A 4 -2.33 -14.14 4.38
CA HIS A 4 -2.00 -14.28 5.79
C HIS A 4 -0.56 -13.87 6.09
N ARG A 5 0.41 -14.38 5.31
CA ARG A 5 1.82 -14.00 5.48
C ARG A 5 2.07 -12.52 5.18
N ARG A 6 1.30 -11.94 4.26
CA ARG A 6 1.38 -10.52 3.93
C ARG A 6 0.83 -9.66 5.08
N GLY A 7 -0.28 -10.05 5.69
CA GLY A 7 -0.81 -9.40 6.90
C GLY A 7 0.21 -9.40 8.03
N ALA A 8 0.80 -10.56 8.34
CA ALA A 8 1.83 -10.66 9.38
C ALA A 8 3.05 -9.75 9.10
N LEU A 9 3.49 -9.66 7.84
CA LEU A 9 4.56 -8.73 7.46
C LEU A 9 4.18 -7.26 7.71
N PHE A 10 2.94 -6.88 7.40
CA PHE A 10 2.47 -5.51 7.65
C PHE A 10 2.41 -5.19 9.14
N ASP A 11 1.99 -6.13 9.98
CA ASP A 11 1.99 -5.97 11.44
C ASP A 11 3.41 -5.73 11.97
N GLU A 12 4.40 -6.48 11.48
CA GLU A 12 5.81 -6.29 11.85
C GLU A 12 6.35 -4.91 11.39
N ILE A 13 5.97 -4.45 10.19
CA ILE A 13 6.36 -3.12 9.69
C ILE A 13 5.77 -2.01 10.56
N LEU A 14 4.50 -2.13 10.95
CA LEU A 14 3.82 -1.17 11.83
C LEU A 14 4.47 -1.16 13.22
N ALA A 15 4.76 -2.34 13.79
CA ALA A 15 5.41 -2.47 15.09
C ALA A 15 6.83 -1.86 15.13
N LEU A 16 7.53 -1.87 14.00
CA LEU A 16 8.86 -1.25 13.88
C LEU A 16 8.82 0.28 14.08
N GLY A 17 7.67 0.93 13.88
CA GLY A 17 7.52 2.38 13.99
C GLY A 17 8.31 3.17 12.93
N ALA A 18 8.78 2.49 11.88
CA ALA A 18 9.51 3.11 10.79
C ALA A 18 8.56 3.71 9.74
N GLN A 19 9.06 4.70 9.00
CA GLN A 19 8.40 5.12 7.77
C GLN A 19 8.76 4.14 6.64
N ALA A 20 7.75 3.47 6.10
CA ALA A 20 7.91 2.54 4.98
C ALA A 20 7.11 2.99 3.76
N TRP A 21 7.65 2.73 2.57
CA TRP A 21 6.97 2.87 1.29
C TRP A 21 6.83 1.50 0.64
N MET A 22 5.64 1.22 0.12
CA MET A 22 5.33 -0.04 -0.55
C MET A 22 4.62 0.28 -1.87
N THR A 23 4.93 -0.48 -2.91
CA THR A 23 4.30 -0.35 -4.22
C THR A 23 3.71 -1.69 -4.65
N GLY A 24 2.60 -1.64 -5.38
CA GLY A 24 1.91 -2.81 -5.87
C GLY A 24 0.97 -2.43 -7.00
N THR A 25 0.66 -3.38 -7.87
CA THR A 25 -0.19 -3.16 -9.05
C THR A 25 -1.69 -3.26 -8.75
N GLY A 26 -2.06 -3.78 -7.58
CA GLY A 26 -3.45 -3.95 -7.15
C GLY A 26 -3.65 -3.51 -5.70
N ALA A 27 -4.80 -2.91 -5.42
CA ALA A 27 -5.16 -2.43 -4.09
C ALA A 27 -5.36 -3.58 -3.09
N GLU A 28 -5.79 -4.75 -3.58
CA GLU A 28 -6.02 -5.98 -2.82
C GLU A 28 -4.76 -6.49 -2.09
N LEU A 29 -3.58 -6.08 -2.57
CA LEU A 29 -2.30 -6.38 -1.92
C LEU A 29 -2.16 -5.66 -0.57
N PHE A 30 -2.91 -4.59 -0.33
CA PHE A 30 -2.76 -3.72 0.83
C PHE A 30 -3.99 -3.70 1.75
N GLU A 31 -4.98 -4.56 1.50
CA GLU A 31 -6.22 -4.58 2.30
C GLU A 31 -5.98 -4.83 3.79
N ALA A 32 -5.03 -5.71 4.11
CA ALA A 32 -4.67 -6.03 5.49
C ALA A 32 -4.10 -4.83 6.28
N LEU A 33 -3.61 -3.77 5.62
CA LEU A 33 -3.21 -2.52 6.30
C LEU A 33 -4.40 -1.69 6.79
N GLY A 34 -5.60 -1.91 6.24
CA GLY A 34 -6.79 -1.11 6.54
C GLY A 34 -6.50 0.40 6.45
N GLY A 35 -6.89 1.13 7.50
CA GLY A 35 -6.65 2.57 7.64
C GLY A 35 -5.30 2.97 8.23
N GLN A 36 -4.36 2.03 8.43
CA GLN A 36 -3.05 2.29 9.05
C GLN A 36 -2.01 2.86 8.06
N ALA A 37 -2.38 3.04 6.79
CA ALA A 37 -1.48 3.53 5.75
C ALA A 37 -2.13 4.62 4.88
N GLN A 38 -1.34 5.60 4.45
CA GLN A 38 -1.75 6.52 3.40
C GLN A 38 -1.71 5.80 2.05
N ARG A 39 -2.83 5.82 1.32
CA ARG A 39 -2.94 5.19 0.01
C ARG A 39 -2.80 6.23 -1.11
N LEU A 40 -1.89 5.96 -2.04
CA LEU A 40 -1.68 6.75 -3.24
C LEU A 40 -1.87 5.85 -4.46
N GLU A 41 -2.81 6.21 -5.32
CA GLU A 41 -2.96 5.58 -6.62
C GLU A 41 -2.18 6.38 -7.66
N VAL A 42 -1.34 5.68 -8.41
CA VAL A 42 -0.62 6.24 -9.55
C VAL A 42 -1.25 5.66 -10.82
N SER A 43 -1.64 6.54 -11.73
CA SER A 43 -2.23 6.19 -13.04
C SER A 43 -1.51 6.97 -14.14
N GLU A 44 -1.71 6.57 -15.38
CA GLU A 44 -1.19 7.27 -16.56
C GLU A 44 -2.34 7.89 -17.35
N ALA A 45 -2.13 9.11 -17.84
CA ALA A 45 -2.98 9.75 -18.83
C ALA A 45 -2.15 10.68 -19.73
N GLU A 46 -2.29 10.51 -21.05
CA GLU A 46 -1.61 11.35 -22.07
C GLU A 46 -0.08 11.42 -21.91
N GLY A 47 0.55 10.31 -21.52
CA GLY A 47 1.98 10.21 -21.26
C GLY A 47 2.43 10.83 -19.93
N GLN A 48 1.49 11.23 -19.06
CA GLN A 48 1.77 11.83 -17.76
C GLN A 48 1.36 10.92 -16.62
N SER A 49 2.17 10.92 -15.56
CA SER A 49 1.82 10.24 -14.31
C SER A 49 0.90 11.12 -13.47
N LEU A 50 -0.26 10.57 -13.09
CA LEU A 50 -1.24 11.20 -12.22
C LEU A 50 -1.28 10.49 -10.88
N VAL A 51 -1.20 11.26 -9.79
CA VAL A 51 -1.30 10.74 -8.42
C VAL A 51 -2.62 11.16 -7.80
N ARG A 52 -3.37 10.21 -7.26
CA ARG A 52 -4.59 10.45 -6.47
C ARG A 52 -4.43 9.87 -5.07
N ARG A 53 -4.78 10.65 -4.05
CA ARG A 53 -4.93 10.11 -2.69
C ARG A 53 -6.23 9.32 -2.62
N ARG A 54 -6.16 8.13 -2.05
CA ARG A 54 -7.33 7.31 -1.71
C ARG A 54 -7.58 7.45 -0.21
N ASP A 55 -8.85 7.59 0.16
CA ASP A 55 -9.30 7.62 1.55
C ASP A 55 -9.34 6.21 2.16
#